data_AF-A0A923RRE1-F1
#
_entry.id   AF-A0A923RRE1-F1
#
_cell.length_a   1.000
_cell.length_b   1.000
_cell.length_c   1.000
_cell.angle_alpha   90.00
_cell.angle_beta   90.00
_cell.angle_gamma   90.00
#
_symmetry.space_group_name_H-M   'P 1'
#
loop_
_entity.id
_entity.type
_entity.pdbx_description
1 polymer ?
#
loop_
_entity_poly.entity_id
_entity_poly.type
_entity_poly.pdbx_seq_one_letter_code
_entity_poly.pdbx_strand_id
1 'polypeptide(L)'
;MGGKCVAAKCYQSGGEKCFLQYKKQLIDEVNSFKIKDMPPITTLFQLSGAYVNLEYTLPDERKIKLLDDTKIYIGCQVEKTNSDRCYGFVADNDYLLICEYGCNGAEPEIVIYKKR
;
A
#
# COMPACT_ATOMS: atom_id res chain seq x y z
N MET A 1 -9.71 -10.97 -16.90
CA MET A 1 -9.41 -9.64 -17.47
C MET A 1 -8.56 -8.90 -16.45
N GLY A 2 -7.28 -8.67 -16.75
CA GLY A 2 -6.33 -8.11 -15.78
C GLY A 2 -6.62 -6.65 -15.49
N GLY A 3 -6.77 -6.30 -14.21
CA GLY A 3 -6.96 -4.91 -13.77
C GLY A 3 -5.84 -4.01 -14.29
N LYS A 4 -6.14 -2.72 -14.49
CA LYS A 4 -5.21 -1.71 -14.99
C LYS A 4 -3.96 -1.66 -14.08
N CYS A 5 -2.92 -2.40 -14.45
CA CYS A 5 -1.67 -2.45 -13.71
C CYS A 5 -1.00 -1.07 -13.80
N VAL A 6 -0.56 -0.53 -12.66
CA VAL A 6 0.22 0.71 -12.59
C VAL A 6 1.45 0.63 -13.51
N ALA A 7 2.08 -0.55 -13.57
CA ALA A 7 3.20 -0.80 -14.48
C ALA A 7 2.79 -0.69 -15.96
N ALA A 8 1.56 -1.07 -16.34
CA ALA A 8 1.11 -1.06 -17.73
C ALA A 8 1.06 0.35 -18.34
N LYS A 9 0.79 1.39 -17.54
CA LYS A 9 0.89 2.79 -18.01
C LYS A 9 2.35 3.20 -18.22
N CYS A 10 3.26 2.86 -17.31
CA CYS A 10 4.69 3.18 -17.43
C CYS A 10 5.34 2.50 -18.65
N TYR A 11 4.97 1.25 -18.95
CA TYR A 11 5.49 0.52 -20.11
C TYR A 11 5.02 1.10 -21.46
N GLN A 12 3.91 1.84 -21.51
CA GLN A 12 3.43 2.49 -22.73
C GLN A 12 4.12 3.83 -23.02
N SER A 13 4.73 4.47 -22.01
CA SER A 13 5.28 5.84 -22.13
C SER A 13 6.79 5.96 -21.88
N GLY A 14 7.47 4.94 -21.34
CA GLY A 14 8.92 5.02 -21.09
C GLY A 14 9.62 3.78 -20.52
N GLY A 15 8.95 2.62 -20.48
CA GLY A 15 9.55 1.35 -20.06
C GLY A 15 9.97 1.30 -18.59
N GLU A 16 11.02 0.52 -18.29
CA GLU A 16 11.50 0.25 -16.93
C GLU A 16 11.94 1.52 -16.17
N LYS A 17 12.54 2.49 -16.85
CA LYS A 17 12.99 3.75 -16.22
C LYS A 17 11.82 4.55 -15.62
N CYS A 18 10.71 4.63 -16.35
CA CYS A 18 9.50 5.30 -15.88
C CYS A 18 8.95 4.61 -14.63
N PHE A 19 8.94 3.28 -14.61
CA PHE A 19 8.49 2.50 -13.46
C PHE A 19 9.39 2.68 -12.23
N LEU A 20 10.72 2.70 -12.41
CA LEU A 20 11.67 2.96 -11.32
C LEU A 20 11.50 4.37 -10.74
N GLN A 21 11.31 5.38 -11.60
CA GLN A 21 11.04 6.75 -11.15
C GLN A 21 9.74 6.84 -10.35
N TYR A 22 8.69 6.16 -10.80
CA TYR A 22 7.42 6.09 -10.08
C TYR A 22 7.57 5.43 -8.69
N LYS A 23 8.30 4.31 -8.60
CA LYS A 23 8.60 3.67 -7.30
C LYS A 23 9.36 4.63 -6.37
N LYS A 24 10.34 5.37 -6.89
CA LYS A 24 11.09 6.35 -6.10
C LYS A 24 10.18 7.45 -5.56
N GLN A 25 9.30 8.00 -6.41
CA GLN A 25 8.32 9.01 -5.99
C GLN A 25 7.39 8.49 -4.89
N LEU A 26 6.94 7.24 -4.98
CA LEU A 26 6.13 6.62 -3.92
C LEU A 26 6.89 6.46 -2.61
N ILE A 27 8.15 6.04 -2.67
CA ILE A 27 9.01 5.92 -1.48
C ILE A 27 9.17 7.28 -0.81
N ASP A 28 9.49 8.32 -1.59
CA ASP A 28 9.66 9.68 -1.09
C ASP A 28 8.34 10.21 -0.48
N GLU A 29 7.20 9.97 -1.15
CA GLU A 29 5.87 10.37 -0.68
C GLU A 29 5.53 9.70 0.65
N VAL A 30 5.66 8.37 0.77
CA VAL A 30 5.31 7.66 2.01
C VAL A 30 6.24 8.07 3.17
N ASN A 31 7.54 8.15 2.92
CA ASN A 31 8.51 8.54 3.94
C ASN A 31 8.38 10.01 4.37
N SER A 32 7.66 10.84 3.60
CA SER A 32 7.35 12.22 3.96
C SER A 32 6.27 12.33 5.06
N PHE A 33 5.43 11.30 5.23
CA PHE A 33 4.39 11.31 6.25
C PHE A 33 4.92 11.20 7.69
N LYS A 34 6.17 10.78 7.88
CA LYS A 34 6.84 10.68 9.19
C LYS A 34 5.98 9.96 10.24
N ILE A 35 5.40 8.82 9.86
CA ILE A 35 4.57 8.00 10.73
C ILE A 35 5.44 7.49 11.88
N LYS A 36 4.99 7.72 13.11
CA LYS A 36 5.72 7.34 14.31
C LYS A 36 5.93 5.82 14.35
N ASP A 37 7.12 5.40 14.74
CA ASP A 37 7.53 4.00 14.91
C ASP A 37 7.50 3.16 13.61
N MET A 38 7.20 3.78 12.46
CA MET A 38 7.29 3.17 11.14
C MET A 38 8.71 3.37 10.56
N PRO A 39 9.46 2.30 10.27
CA PRO A 39 10.73 2.40 9.59
C PRO A 39 10.59 3.03 8.20
N PRO A 40 11.64 3.68 7.67
CA PRO A 40 11.62 4.20 6.31
C PRO A 40 11.45 3.06 5.30
N ILE A 41 10.56 3.27 4.33
CA ILE A 41 10.40 2.36 3.21
C ILE A 41 11.59 2.52 2.26
N THR A 42 12.20 1.41 1.86
CA THR A 42 13.34 1.38 0.94
C THR A 42 13.06 0.62 -0.35
N THR A 43 12.09 -0.30 -0.31
CA THR A 43 11.77 -1.20 -1.41
C THR A 43 10.27 -1.38 -1.54
N LEU A 44 9.80 -1.45 -2.79
CA LEU A 44 8.40 -1.69 -3.12
C LEU A 44 8.26 -2.91 -4.04
N PHE A 45 7.15 -3.63 -3.88
CA PHE A 45 6.81 -4.86 -4.59
C PHE A 45 5.46 -4.71 -5.29
N GLN A 46 5.22 -5.55 -6.30
CA GLN A 46 3.89 -5.72 -6.88
C GLN A 46 3.12 -6.71 -6.02
N LEU A 47 1.98 -6.28 -5.49
CA LEU A 47 1.17 -7.05 -4.56
C LEU A 47 -0.22 -7.27 -5.16
N SER A 48 -0.68 -8.52 -5.15
CA SER A 48 -2.05 -8.81 -5.58
C SER A 48 -3.04 -8.32 -4.53
N GLY A 49 -4.05 -7.57 -4.98
CA GLY A 49 -5.13 -7.06 -4.14
C GLY A 49 -5.78 -8.14 -3.31
N ALA A 50 -5.94 -9.34 -3.86
CA ALA A 50 -6.51 -10.49 -3.13
C ALA A 50 -5.76 -10.85 -1.83
N TYR A 51 -4.47 -10.50 -1.69
CA TYR A 51 -3.70 -10.74 -0.47
C TYR A 51 -3.60 -9.53 0.46
N VAL A 52 -3.68 -8.31 -0.07
CA VAL A 52 -3.45 -7.07 0.69
C VAL A 52 -4.72 -6.30 1.00
N ASN A 53 -5.87 -6.73 0.46
CA ASN A 53 -7.18 -6.11 0.70
C ASN A 53 -7.78 -6.60 2.02
N LEU A 54 -7.24 -6.07 3.11
CA LEU A 54 -7.70 -6.33 4.46
C LEU A 54 -9.12 -5.78 4.67
N GLU A 55 -9.87 -6.44 5.55
CA GLU A 55 -11.21 -6.01 5.94
C GLU A 55 -11.14 -5.19 7.23
N TYR A 56 -11.52 -3.92 7.15
CA TYR A 56 -11.46 -2.96 8.24
C TYR A 56 -12.81 -2.89 8.95
N THR A 57 -12.79 -2.90 10.28
CA THR A 57 -14.00 -2.67 11.09
C THR A 57 -14.08 -1.19 11.45
N LEU A 58 -15.13 -0.52 10.98
CA LEU A 58 -15.42 0.87 11.31
C LEU A 58 -15.95 1.01 12.74
N PRO A 59 -15.97 2.23 13.32
CA PRO A 59 -16.50 2.46 14.67
C PRO A 59 -17.97 2.07 14.85
N ASP A 60 -18.74 1.98 13.76
CA ASP A 60 -20.12 1.52 13.74
C ASP A 60 -20.27 0.02 13.44
N GLU A 61 -19.19 -0.75 13.66
CA GLU A 61 -19.08 -2.19 13.44
C GLU A 61 -19.24 -2.65 11.99
N ARG A 62 -19.45 -1.72 11.04
CA ARG A 62 -19.48 -2.07 9.62
C ARG A 62 -18.10 -2.49 9.16
N LYS A 63 -18.07 -3.54 8.35
CA LYS A 63 -16.85 -4.04 7.72
C LYS A 63 -16.73 -3.53 6.30
N ILE A 64 -15.56 -3.01 5.95
CA ILE A 64 -15.29 -2.49 4.62
C ILE A 64 -13.95 -3.00 4.08
N LYS A 65 -13.88 -3.12 2.76
CA LYS A 65 -12.64 -3.30 2.01
C LYS A 65 -12.39 -2.06 1.17
N LEU A 66 -11.17 -1.54 1.21
CA LEU A 66 -10.80 -0.30 0.51
C LEU A 66 -10.13 -0.55 -0.84
N LEU A 67 -9.62 -1.75 -1.05
CA LEU A 67 -8.93 -2.15 -2.27
C LEU A 67 -9.81 -3.09 -3.10
N ASP A 68 -9.29 -3.46 -4.27
CA ASP A 68 -9.94 -4.35 -5.22
C ASP A 68 -9.10 -5.64 -5.33
N ASP A 69 -9.73 -6.78 -5.02
CA ASP A 69 -9.08 -8.09 -5.02
C ASP A 69 -8.50 -8.47 -6.40
N THR A 70 -9.00 -7.85 -7.47
CA THR A 70 -8.61 -8.14 -8.86
C THR A 70 -7.45 -7.27 -9.38
N LYS A 71 -7.01 -6.26 -8.62
CA LYS A 71 -5.94 -5.34 -9.00
C LYS A 71 -4.57 -5.78 -8.50
N ILE A 72 -3.53 -5.26 -9.16
CA ILE A 72 -2.15 -5.30 -8.67
C ILE A 72 -1.79 -3.92 -8.15
N TYR A 73 -1.31 -3.87 -6.92
CA TYR A 73 -0.86 -2.68 -6.20
C TYR A 73 0.66 -2.63 -6.12
N ILE A 74 1.20 -1.44 -5.89
CA ILE A 74 2.61 -1.26 -5.48
C ILE A 74 2.63 -1.03 -3.99
N GLY A 75 3.44 -1.79 -3.25
CA GLY A 75 3.43 -1.71 -1.79
C GLY A 75 4.55 -2.47 -1.10
N CYS A 76 4.54 -2.43 0.22
CA CYS A 76 5.41 -3.23 1.07
C CYS A 76 4.83 -3.35 2.49
N GLN A 77 5.40 -4.27 3.26
CA GLN A 77 5.23 -4.36 4.71
C GLN A 77 6.52 -3.96 5.40
N VAL A 78 6.41 -3.26 6.53
CA VAL A 78 7.51 -3.02 7.47
C VAL A 78 7.06 -3.30 8.90
N GLU A 79 7.94 -3.86 9.72
CA GLU A 79 7.67 -4.10 11.14
C GLU A 79 7.62 -2.79 11.90
N LYS A 80 6.63 -2.63 12.80
CA LYS A 80 6.57 -1.47 13.68
C LYS A 80 7.63 -1.62 14.77
N THR A 81 8.29 -0.52 15.08
CA THR A 81 9.39 -0.52 16.07
C THR A 81 8.84 -0.88 17.45
N ASN A 82 9.46 -1.86 18.13
CA ASN A 82 9.07 -2.34 19.45
C ASN A 82 7.62 -2.84 19.57
N SER A 83 7.07 -3.43 18.50
CA SER A 83 5.71 -3.99 18.46
C SER A 83 5.69 -5.28 17.65
N ASP A 84 4.71 -6.13 17.93
CA ASP A 84 4.33 -7.31 17.13
C ASP A 84 3.47 -6.95 15.90
N ARG A 85 3.14 -5.66 15.74
CA ARG A 85 2.35 -5.15 14.63
C ARG A 85 3.24 -4.71 13.47
N CYS A 86 2.64 -4.64 12.30
CA CYS A 86 3.28 -4.24 11.06
C CYS A 86 2.53 -3.06 10.44
N TYR A 87 3.25 -2.23 9.70
CA TYR A 87 2.65 -1.30 8.76
C TYR A 87 2.64 -1.90 7.36
N GLY A 88 1.48 -1.86 6.70
CA GLY A 88 1.34 -2.13 5.27
C GLY A 88 1.10 -0.85 4.50
N PHE A 89 1.88 -0.66 3.46
CA PHE A 89 1.70 0.41 2.47
C PHE A 89 1.28 -0.21 1.14
N VAL A 90 0.23 0.34 0.53
CA VAL A 90 -0.18 0.01 -0.83
C VAL A 90 -0.63 1.26 -1.57
N ALA A 91 -0.32 1.33 -2.86
CA ALA A 91 -0.76 2.42 -3.74
C ALA A 91 -1.09 1.91 -5.14
N ASP A 92 -2.07 2.57 -5.75
CA ASP A 92 -2.28 2.57 -7.19
C ASP A 92 -2.09 3.99 -7.75
N ASN A 93 -2.63 4.25 -8.95
CA ASN A 93 -2.52 5.58 -9.57
C ASN A 93 -3.35 6.65 -8.85
N ASP A 94 -4.46 6.24 -8.23
CA ASP A 94 -5.50 7.14 -7.76
C ASP A 94 -5.49 7.25 -6.23
N TYR A 95 -4.99 6.21 -5.54
CA TYR A 95 -5.03 6.12 -4.08
C TYR A 95 -3.74 5.55 -3.47
N LEU A 96 -3.51 5.95 -2.23
CA LEU A 96 -2.53 5.39 -1.32
C LEU A 96 -3.20 5.06 0.01
N LEU A 97 -2.87 3.88 0.55
CA LEU A 97 -3.32 3.38 1.82
C LEU A 97 -2.11 2.96 2.65
N ILE A 98 -2.05 3.44 3.89
CA ILE A 98 -1.15 2.95 4.93
C ILE A 98 -2.03 2.45 6.06
N CYS A 99 -1.79 1.22 6.49
CA CYS A 99 -2.50 0.59 7.58
C CYS A 99 -1.53 -0.05 8.57
N GLU A 100 -1.97 -0.18 9.82
CA GLU A 100 -1.30 -0.97 10.84
C GLU A 100 -2.11 -2.25 11.08
N TYR A 101 -1.46 -3.39 11.26
CA TYR A 101 -2.14 -4.66 11.55
C TYR A 101 -1.25 -5.60 12.35
N GLY A 102 -1.86 -6.53 13.09
CA GLY A 102 -1.18 -7.61 13.78
C GLY A 102 -0.83 -8.78 12.86
N CYS A 103 -0.34 -9.88 13.46
CA CYS A 103 0.02 -11.10 12.75
C CYS A 103 -1.04 -11.54 11.73
N ASN A 104 -0.60 -11.87 10.51
CA ASN A 104 -1.46 -12.28 9.39
C ASN A 104 -2.53 -11.25 8.96
N GLY A 105 -2.30 -9.96 9.19
CA GLY A 105 -3.25 -8.91 8.81
C GLY A 105 -4.43 -8.75 9.79
N ALA A 106 -4.29 -9.26 11.01
CA ALA A 106 -5.32 -9.16 12.04
C ALA A 106 -5.53 -7.72 12.52
N GLU A 107 -6.77 -7.39 12.88
CA GLU A 107 -7.15 -6.10 13.47
C GLU A 107 -6.55 -4.90 12.72
N PRO A 108 -6.86 -4.77 11.41
CA PRO A 108 -6.26 -3.74 10.60
C PRO A 108 -6.86 -2.37 10.92
N GLU A 109 -6.00 -1.37 11.03
CA GLU A 109 -6.34 0.02 11.33
C GLU A 109 -5.84 0.91 10.20
N ILE A 110 -6.70 1.82 9.74
CA ILE A 110 -6.33 2.78 8.69
C ILE A 110 -5.52 3.90 9.33
N VAL A 111 -4.27 4.08 8.89
CA VAL A 111 -3.41 5.19 9.34
C VAL A 111 -3.53 6.35 8.36
N ILE A 112 -3.45 6.08 7.05
CA ILE A 112 -3.63 7.08 6.00
C ILE A 112 -4.42 6.45 4.85
N TYR A 113 -5.46 7.14 4.39
CA TYR A 113 -6.09 6.87 3.09
C TYR A 113 -6.17 8.17 2.30
N LYS A 114 -5.43 8.25 1.20
CA LYS A 114 -5.19 9.50 0.46
C LYS A 114 -5.43 9.30 -1.02
N LYS A 115 -6.16 10.22 -1.64
CA LYS A 115 -6.27 10.34 -3.10
C LYS A 115 -5.02 11.03 -3.66
N ARG A 116 -4.50 10.51 -4.78
CA ARG A 116 -3.29 10.98 -5.46
C ARG A 116 -3.61 11.70 -6.77
#